data_AF-A0A8T7LLA7-F1
#
_entry.id   AF-A0A8T7LLA7-F1
#
_cell.length_a   1.000
_cell.length_b   1.000
_cell.length_c   1.000
_cell.angle_alpha   90.00
_cell.angle_beta   90.00
_cell.angle_gamma   90.00
#
_symmetry.space_group_name_H-M   'P 1'
#
loop_
_entity.id
_entity.type
_entity.pdbx_description
1 polymer ?
#
loop_
_entity_poly.entity_id
_entity_poly.type
_entity_poly.pdbx_seq_one_letter_code
_entity_poly.pdbx_strand_id
1 'polypeptide(L)'
;MTIYGLNMDGLGTDTPEIKRRRAALGALYGLLGGAAFALVAAFVDIWLHPDLPLGVNWDTLLMRLPLIALGLALAGAITCWWHEAWLGLFSGSAVTAAFALTVALFSSPAGAGLKVIVLMFIFLPIAAMSMPIAYLLRWITERHTRLLDTRWGTARIAGLILSVILIGGGLGYFMKSPARGIESTRYIHNLLQDTAAGTILPTAIPGIADRAAVPYALYPIKSDSSTEGFDVHIRYRDGHQIVCTVILYPGRAPYLSGCQAQDP
;
A
#
# COMPACT_ATOMS: atom_id res chain seq x y z
N MET A 1 -8.60 13.37 34.42
CA MET A 1 -8.79 14.35 33.34
C MET A 1 -9.11 13.60 32.06
N THR A 2 -10.29 13.85 31.49
CA THR A 2 -10.65 13.31 30.17
C THR A 2 -10.43 14.38 29.11
N ILE A 3 -9.56 14.13 28.14
CA ILE A 3 -9.34 15.02 27.00
C ILE A 3 -9.94 14.31 25.77
N TYR A 4 -10.90 14.94 25.10
CA TYR A 4 -11.64 14.35 23.95
C TYR A 4 -12.30 12.98 24.23
N GLY A 5 -12.65 12.70 25.48
CA GLY A 5 -13.32 11.45 25.88
C GLY A 5 -12.38 10.27 26.15
N LEU A 6 -11.06 10.49 26.10
CA LEU A 6 -10.01 9.54 26.52
C LEU A 6 -9.63 9.79 27.98
N ASN A 7 -9.51 8.72 28.77
CA ASN A 7 -9.08 8.81 30.17
C ASN A 7 -7.55 8.91 30.24
N MET A 8 -7.02 9.98 30.83
CA MET A 8 -5.57 10.24 30.90
C MET A 8 -4.93 9.74 32.20
N ASP A 9 -5.71 9.39 33.21
CA ASP A 9 -5.21 9.39 34.59
C ASP A 9 -4.46 8.13 35.03
N GLY A 10 -4.30 7.09 34.18
CA GLY A 10 -3.46 5.91 34.46
C GLY A 10 -3.84 5.03 35.68
N LEU A 11 -4.73 5.51 36.55
CA LEU A 11 -5.10 4.91 37.83
C LEU A 11 -6.14 3.78 37.71
N GLY A 12 -6.42 3.30 36.50
CA GLY A 12 -7.39 2.23 36.26
C GLY A 12 -6.82 0.85 36.60
N THR A 13 -7.43 0.15 37.56
CA THR A 13 -7.22 -1.29 37.79
C THR A 13 -7.92 -2.13 36.72
N ASP A 14 -7.48 -2.00 35.46
CA ASP A 14 -8.01 -2.84 34.38
C ASP A 14 -7.68 -4.31 34.65
N THR A 15 -8.72 -5.15 34.67
CA THR A 15 -8.54 -6.60 34.69
C THR A 15 -7.82 -7.07 33.42
N PRO A 16 -7.04 -8.16 33.49
CA PRO A 16 -6.33 -8.69 32.31
C PRO A 16 -7.26 -9.03 31.14
N GLU A 17 -8.52 -9.38 31.42
CA GLU A 17 -9.53 -9.67 30.41
C GLU A 17 -9.93 -8.43 29.60
N ILE A 18 -10.13 -7.29 30.27
CA ILE A 18 -10.44 -6.01 29.60
C ILE A 18 -9.28 -5.60 28.69
N LYS A 19 -8.03 -5.75 29.16
CA LYS A 19 -6.83 -5.46 28.36
C LYS A 19 -6.77 -6.32 27.10
N ARG A 20 -6.97 -7.64 27.24
CA ARG A 20 -6.99 -8.57 26.10
C ARG A 20 -8.10 -8.25 25.11
N ARG A 21 -9.31 -7.92 25.59
CA ARG A 21 -10.44 -7.57 24.72
C ARG A 21 -10.19 -6.30 23.92
N ARG A 22 -9.65 -5.25 24.53
CA ARG A 22 -9.27 -4.01 23.81
C ARG A 22 -8.18 -4.25 22.79
N ALA A 23 -7.14 -4.99 23.16
CA ALA A 23 -6.06 -5.35 22.24
C ALA A 23 -6.59 -6.17 21.04
N ALA A 24 -7.50 -7.13 21.28
CA ALA A 24 -8.12 -7.91 20.22
C ALA A 24 -8.98 -7.04 19.28
N LEU A 25 -9.75 -6.09 19.80
CA LEU A 25 -10.49 -5.13 18.98
C LEU A 25 -9.55 -4.21 18.19
N GLY A 26 -8.48 -3.73 18.81
CA GLY A 26 -7.44 -2.94 18.14
C GLY A 26 -6.80 -3.71 16.99
N ALA A 27 -6.49 -4.98 17.22
CA ALA A 27 -5.96 -5.87 16.18
C ALA A 27 -6.96 -6.10 15.04
N LEU A 28 -8.23 -6.32 15.35
CA LEU A 28 -9.27 -6.50 14.33
C LEU A 28 -9.39 -5.25 13.44
N TYR A 29 -9.49 -4.06 14.03
CA TYR A 29 -9.59 -2.82 13.26
C TYR A 29 -8.30 -2.50 12.48
N GLY A 30 -7.14 -2.76 13.07
CA GLY A 30 -5.86 -2.65 12.37
C GLY A 30 -5.77 -3.60 11.15
N LEU A 31 -6.21 -4.85 11.32
CA LEU A 31 -6.27 -5.86 10.26
C LEU A 31 -7.19 -5.42 9.12
N LEU A 32 -8.42 -5.01 9.45
CA LEU A 32 -9.40 -4.57 8.45
C LEU A 32 -8.93 -3.34 7.69
N GLY A 33 -8.37 -2.35 8.39
CA GLY A 33 -7.83 -1.14 7.77
C GLY A 33 -6.63 -1.46 6.86
N GLY A 34 -5.71 -2.31 7.31
CA GLY A 34 -4.55 -2.73 6.53
C GLY A 34 -4.90 -3.57 5.31
N ALA A 35 -5.84 -4.49 5.44
CA ALA A 35 -6.34 -5.28 4.32
C ALA A 35 -7.04 -4.40 3.28
N ALA A 36 -7.92 -3.48 3.72
CA ALA A 36 -8.58 -2.53 2.82
C ALA A 36 -7.58 -1.63 2.11
N PHE A 37 -6.56 -1.12 2.82
CA PHE A 37 -5.46 -0.36 2.24
C PHE A 37 -4.74 -1.13 1.14
N ALA A 38 -4.28 -2.35 1.44
CA ALA A 38 -3.49 -3.15 0.50
C ALA A 38 -4.31 -3.57 -0.73
N LEU A 39 -5.59 -3.91 -0.55
CA LEU A 39 -6.48 -4.24 -1.66
C LEU A 39 -6.73 -3.02 -2.55
N VAL A 40 -7.13 -1.86 -1.99
CA VAL A 40 -7.37 -0.68 -2.82
C VAL A 40 -6.08 -0.24 -3.52
N ALA A 41 -4.94 -0.25 -2.84
CA ALA A 41 -3.65 0.09 -3.46
C ALA A 41 -3.31 -0.81 -4.67
N ALA A 42 -3.71 -2.08 -4.66
CA ALA A 42 -3.45 -3.01 -5.76
C ALA A 42 -4.44 -2.88 -6.93
N PHE A 43 -5.68 -2.43 -6.68
CA PHE A 43 -6.73 -2.37 -7.70
C PHE A 43 -7.05 -0.96 -8.20
N VAL A 44 -6.61 0.09 -7.50
CA VAL A 44 -6.98 1.49 -7.81
C VAL A 44 -6.62 1.88 -9.24
N ASP A 45 -5.45 1.50 -9.75
CA ASP A 45 -5.03 1.86 -11.10
C ASP A 45 -5.89 1.18 -12.17
N ILE A 46 -6.29 -0.07 -11.93
CA ILE A 46 -7.17 -0.83 -12.84
C ILE A 46 -8.56 -0.19 -12.90
N TRP A 47 -9.09 0.27 -11.76
CA TRP A 47 -10.38 0.95 -11.72
C TRP A 47 -10.37 2.33 -12.36
N LEU A 48 -9.27 3.07 -12.23
CA LEU A 48 -9.13 4.42 -12.76
C LEU A 48 -8.80 4.46 -14.26
N HIS A 49 -8.19 3.40 -14.80
CA HIS A 49 -7.71 3.35 -16.19
C HIS A 49 -8.22 2.10 -16.93
N PRO A 50 -9.54 1.98 -17.17
CA PRO A 50 -10.13 0.84 -17.88
C PRO A 50 -9.73 0.80 -19.37
N ASP A 51 -9.16 1.88 -19.90
CA ASP A 51 -8.59 1.96 -21.25
C ASP A 51 -7.27 1.20 -21.41
N LEU A 52 -6.58 0.89 -20.30
CA LEU A 52 -5.30 0.22 -20.30
C LEU A 52 -5.43 -1.22 -19.79
N PRO A 53 -4.75 -2.21 -20.41
CA PRO A 53 -4.74 -3.59 -19.93
C PRO A 53 -3.81 -3.73 -18.72
N LEU A 54 -4.15 -3.08 -17.61
CA LEU A 54 -3.38 -3.13 -16.37
C LEU A 54 -3.62 -4.46 -15.65
N GLY A 55 -2.55 -5.10 -15.21
CA GLY A 55 -2.62 -6.36 -14.44
C GLY A 55 -2.47 -6.17 -12.94
N VAL A 56 -2.91 -7.16 -12.16
CA VAL A 56 -2.61 -7.27 -10.73
C VAL A 56 -1.41 -8.18 -10.54
N ASN A 57 -0.35 -7.69 -9.90
CA ASN A 57 0.78 -8.53 -9.53
C ASN A 57 0.39 -9.37 -8.30
N TRP A 58 -0.19 -10.55 -8.55
CA TRP A 58 -0.72 -11.43 -7.52
C TRP A 58 0.34 -11.89 -6.52
N ASP A 59 1.57 -12.15 -6.96
CA ASP A 59 2.66 -12.56 -6.07
C ASP A 59 2.97 -11.46 -5.04
N THR A 60 3.03 -10.21 -5.52
CA THR A 60 3.25 -9.04 -4.67
C THR A 60 2.06 -8.79 -3.76
N LEU A 61 0.83 -8.92 -4.26
CA LEU A 61 -0.38 -8.76 -3.46
C LEU A 61 -0.48 -9.83 -2.36
N LEU A 62 -0.30 -11.11 -2.70
CA LEU A 62 -0.36 -12.23 -1.76
C LEU A 62 0.74 -12.17 -0.71
N MET A 63 1.91 -11.63 -1.03
CA MET A 63 2.99 -11.41 -0.07
C MET A 63 2.74 -10.18 0.81
N ARG A 64 2.33 -9.05 0.22
CA ARG A 64 2.18 -7.77 0.94
C ARG A 64 0.89 -7.68 1.76
N LEU A 65 -0.20 -8.30 1.31
CA LEU A 65 -1.50 -8.27 1.99
C LEU A 65 -1.41 -8.80 3.43
N PRO A 66 -0.96 -10.05 3.69
CA PRO A 66 -0.84 -10.54 5.06
C PRO A 66 0.19 -9.76 5.84
N LEU A 67 1.29 -9.34 5.21
CA LEU A 67 2.32 -8.55 5.87
C LEU A 67 1.75 -7.24 6.42
N ILE A 68 1.08 -6.43 5.57
CA ILE A 68 0.48 -5.15 5.95
C ILE A 68 -0.69 -5.35 6.92
N ALA A 69 -1.58 -6.30 6.65
CA ALA A 69 -2.74 -6.56 7.49
C ALA A 69 -2.33 -7.01 8.90
N LEU A 70 -1.39 -7.95 9.02
CA LEU A 70 -0.88 -8.42 10.31
C LEU A 70 -0.03 -7.36 11.01
N GLY A 71 0.77 -6.59 10.27
CA GLY A 71 1.55 -5.48 10.81
C GLY A 71 0.67 -4.41 11.46
N LEU A 72 -0.40 -3.99 10.78
CA LEU A 72 -1.36 -3.05 11.34
C LEU A 72 -2.24 -3.68 12.43
N ALA A 73 -2.53 -4.99 12.37
CA ALA A 73 -3.17 -5.70 13.48
C ALA A 73 -2.31 -5.64 14.75
N LEU A 74 -1.01 -5.90 14.64
CA LEU A 74 -0.07 -5.82 15.75
C LEU A 74 0.01 -4.38 16.30
N ALA A 75 0.15 -3.39 15.41
CA ALA A 75 0.15 -1.99 15.81
C ALA A 75 -1.14 -1.59 16.53
N GLY A 76 -2.30 -2.00 16.02
CA GLY A 76 -3.60 -1.76 16.64
C GLY A 76 -3.73 -2.43 18.01
N ALA A 77 -3.27 -3.68 18.16
CA ALA A 77 -3.23 -4.38 19.44
C ALA A 77 -2.40 -3.63 20.48
N ILE A 78 -1.18 -3.23 20.12
CA ILE A 78 -0.26 -2.52 21.03
C ILE A 78 -0.81 -1.13 21.40
N THR A 79 -1.37 -0.42 20.42
CA THR A 79 -2.03 0.88 20.64
C THR A 79 -3.15 0.80 21.70
N CYS A 80 -3.91 -0.29 21.67
CA CYS A 80 -5.06 -0.51 22.55
C CYS A 80 -4.76 -1.36 23.79
N TRP A 81 -3.50 -1.78 23.96
CA TRP A 81 -3.05 -2.60 25.09
C TRP A 81 -3.03 -1.79 26.40
N TRP A 82 -2.48 -0.58 26.32
CA TRP A 82 -2.26 0.30 27.46
C TRP A 82 -3.55 0.99 27.92
N HIS A 83 -3.76 1.09 29.24
CA HIS A 83 -4.85 1.87 29.81
C HIS A 83 -4.65 3.36 29.54
N GLU A 84 -3.43 3.86 29.72
CA GLU A 84 -3.07 5.25 29.45
C GLU A 84 -3.06 5.54 27.95
N ALA A 85 -3.79 6.57 27.54
CA ALA A 85 -3.89 6.95 26.14
C ALA A 85 -2.51 7.32 25.56
N TRP A 86 -1.71 8.13 26.27
CA TRP A 86 -0.41 8.56 25.79
C TRP A 86 0.56 7.40 25.54
N LEU A 87 0.72 6.48 26.50
CA LEU A 87 1.56 5.29 26.30
C LEU A 87 1.08 4.42 25.14
N GLY A 88 -0.24 4.26 24.98
CA GLY A 88 -0.82 3.57 23.83
C GLY A 88 -0.48 4.24 22.50
N LEU A 89 -0.60 5.56 22.42
CA LEU A 89 -0.30 6.33 21.22
C LEU A 89 1.18 6.25 20.83
N PHE A 90 2.10 6.45 21.78
CA PHE A 90 3.54 6.39 21.54
C PHE A 90 4.02 4.99 21.17
N SER A 91 3.54 3.96 21.86
CA SER A 91 3.94 2.58 21.55
C SER A 91 3.35 2.10 20.22
N GLY A 92 2.09 2.43 19.94
CA GLY A 92 1.43 2.15 18.67
C GLY A 92 2.11 2.80 17.48
N SER A 93 2.46 4.08 17.60
CA SER A 93 3.15 4.83 16.55
C SER A 93 4.58 4.33 16.32
N ALA A 94 5.30 4.01 17.40
CA ALA A 94 6.64 3.42 17.32
C ALA A 94 6.63 2.06 16.61
N VAL A 95 5.66 1.19 16.92
CA VAL A 95 5.51 -0.12 16.26
C VAL A 95 5.14 0.06 14.79
N THR A 96 4.22 0.97 14.47
CA THR A 96 3.84 1.25 13.08
C THR A 96 5.03 1.75 12.28
N ALA A 97 5.84 2.66 12.86
CA ALA A 97 7.05 3.16 12.23
C ALA A 97 8.11 2.07 12.03
N ALA A 98 8.36 1.26 13.06
CA ALA A 98 9.30 0.13 12.97
C ALA A 98 8.87 -0.86 11.88
N PHE A 99 7.58 -1.17 11.81
CA PHE A 99 7.02 -2.05 10.80
C PHE A 99 7.15 -1.47 9.38
N ALA A 100 6.73 -0.22 9.17
CA ALA A 100 6.85 0.46 7.88
C ALA A 100 8.29 0.51 7.38
N LEU A 101 9.23 0.82 8.29
CA LEU A 101 10.66 0.84 7.99
C LEU A 101 11.20 -0.56 7.68
N THR A 102 10.75 -1.58 8.38
CA THR A 102 11.14 -2.97 8.09
C THR A 102 10.72 -3.35 6.67
N VAL A 103 9.48 -3.04 6.27
CA VAL A 103 8.98 -3.28 4.91
C VAL A 103 9.79 -2.50 3.87
N ALA A 104 10.11 -1.23 4.15
CA ALA A 104 10.92 -0.39 3.26
C ALA A 104 12.36 -0.92 3.12
N LEU A 105 12.97 -1.41 4.20
CA LEU A 105 14.31 -1.97 4.22
C LEU A 105 14.44 -3.23 3.37
N PHE A 106 13.46 -4.12 3.45
CA PHE A 106 13.41 -5.34 2.62
C PHE A 106 13.21 -5.03 1.14
N SER A 107 12.58 -3.90 0.82
CA SER A 107 12.33 -3.48 -0.56
C SER A 107 13.47 -2.65 -1.17
N SER A 108 14.44 -2.20 -0.37
CA SER A 108 15.48 -1.28 -0.84
C SER A 108 16.76 -2.01 -1.30
N PRO A 109 17.32 -1.68 -2.47
CA PRO A 109 18.61 -2.21 -2.93
C PRO A 109 19.83 -1.60 -2.21
N ALA A 110 19.62 -0.65 -1.28
CA ALA A 110 20.71 0.05 -0.60
C ALA A 110 21.56 -0.88 0.30
N GLY A 111 22.84 -0.52 0.47
CA GLY A 111 23.76 -1.21 1.39
C GLY A 111 23.35 -1.09 2.86
N ALA A 112 23.70 -2.10 3.67
CA ALA A 112 23.25 -2.23 5.07
C ALA A 112 23.62 -1.02 5.96
N GLY A 113 24.78 -0.40 5.76
CA GLY A 113 25.21 0.77 6.56
C GLY A 113 24.35 2.02 6.31
N LEU A 114 24.07 2.32 5.04
CA LEU A 114 23.22 3.47 4.67
C LEU A 114 21.79 3.30 5.18
N LYS A 115 21.29 2.06 5.13
CA LYS A 115 19.96 1.67 5.63
C LYS A 115 19.76 2.05 7.11
N VAL A 116 20.75 1.82 7.98
CA VAL A 116 20.64 2.14 9.42
C VAL A 116 20.56 3.65 9.66
N ILE A 117 21.41 4.43 8.98
CA ILE A 117 21.44 5.89 9.14
C ILE A 117 20.10 6.48 8.69
N VAL A 118 19.64 6.10 7.50
CA VAL A 118 18.35 6.55 6.94
C VAL A 118 17.19 6.16 7.86
N LEU A 119 17.23 4.96 8.45
CA LEU A 119 16.20 4.49 9.36
C LEU A 119 16.08 5.37 10.61
N MET A 120 17.19 5.79 11.21
CA MET A 120 17.17 6.64 12.41
C MET A 120 16.52 8.01 12.13
N PHE A 121 16.82 8.63 10.98
CA PHE A 121 16.27 9.92 10.61
C PHE A 121 14.81 9.86 10.15
N ILE A 122 14.38 8.74 9.56
CA ILE A 122 13.02 8.57 9.03
C ILE A 122 12.06 8.01 10.10
N PHE A 123 12.56 7.27 11.11
CA PHE A 123 11.73 6.68 12.16
C PHE A 123 10.88 7.71 12.90
N LEU A 124 11.50 8.79 13.38
CA LEU A 124 10.80 9.79 14.19
C LEU A 124 9.70 10.53 13.38
N PRO A 125 9.94 11.00 12.14
CA PRO A 125 8.89 11.53 11.29
C PRO A 125 7.75 10.55 11.01
N ILE A 126 8.05 9.28 10.70
CA ILE A 126 7.00 8.27 10.45
C ILE A 126 6.19 8.02 11.73
N ALA A 127 6.85 7.89 12.88
CA ALA A 127 6.18 7.71 14.16
C ALA A 127 5.25 8.90 14.45
N ALA A 128 5.73 10.14 14.29
CA ALA A 128 4.91 11.33 14.46
C ALA A 128 3.71 11.35 13.50
N MET A 129 3.92 11.04 12.22
CA MET A 129 2.84 10.98 11.22
C MET A 129 1.83 9.85 11.47
N SER A 130 2.22 8.79 12.17
CA SER A 130 1.33 7.67 12.53
C SER A 130 0.51 7.90 13.81
N MET A 131 0.82 8.93 14.61
CA MET A 131 0.06 9.24 15.84
C MET A 131 -1.44 9.49 15.61
N PRO A 132 -1.88 10.25 14.58
CA PRO A 132 -3.30 10.42 14.31
C PRO A 132 -4.02 9.11 13.99
N ILE A 133 -3.33 8.18 13.31
CA ILE A 133 -3.87 6.86 12.99
C ILE A 133 -4.01 6.03 14.28
N ALA A 134 -3.00 6.03 15.15
CA ALA A 134 -3.06 5.37 16.44
C ALA A 134 -4.20 5.92 17.32
N TYR A 135 -4.37 7.26 17.33
CA TYR A 135 -5.46 7.92 18.03
C TYR A 135 -6.82 7.49 17.49
N LEU A 136 -6.99 7.49 16.17
CA LEU A 136 -8.23 7.09 15.53
C LEU A 136 -8.57 5.63 15.83
N LEU A 137 -7.61 4.71 15.72
CA LEU A 137 -7.79 3.30 16.06
C LEU A 137 -8.26 3.14 17.51
N ARG A 138 -7.59 3.82 18.45
CA ARG A 138 -7.98 3.79 19.85
C ARG A 138 -9.40 4.32 20.05
N TRP A 139 -9.72 5.48 19.49
CA TRP A 139 -11.06 6.07 19.56
C TRP A 139 -12.13 5.11 19.03
N ILE A 140 -11.89 4.43 17.92
CA ILE A 140 -12.82 3.44 17.34
C ILE A 140 -13.01 2.25 18.29
N THR A 141 -11.93 1.70 18.89
CA THR A 141 -12.06 0.57 19.83
C THR A 141 -12.84 0.93 21.08
N GLU A 142 -12.60 2.12 21.65
CA GLU A 142 -13.35 2.61 22.80
C GLU A 142 -14.81 2.86 22.43
N ARG A 143 -15.08 3.38 21.23
CA ARG A 143 -16.45 3.54 20.74
C ARG A 143 -17.14 2.19 20.55
N HIS A 144 -16.44 1.19 20.01
CA HIS A 144 -16.96 -0.17 19.84
C HIS A 144 -17.38 -0.75 21.20
N THR A 145 -16.51 -0.70 22.21
CA THR A 145 -16.82 -1.26 23.54
C THR A 145 -18.04 -0.61 24.19
N ARG A 146 -18.20 0.71 24.09
CA ARG A 146 -19.39 1.42 24.61
C ARG A 146 -20.68 1.06 23.87
N LEU A 147 -20.58 0.62 22.62
CA LEU A 147 -21.75 0.29 21.80
C LEU A 147 -22.26 -1.12 22.01
N LEU A 148 -21.47 -2.03 22.58
CA LEU A 148 -21.86 -3.43 22.80
C LEU A 148 -23.08 -3.56 23.72
N ASP A 149 -23.24 -2.66 24.68
CA ASP A 149 -24.33 -2.69 25.66
C ASP A 149 -25.59 -1.91 25.20
N THR A 150 -25.57 -1.33 23.99
CA THR A 150 -26.68 -0.51 23.48
C THR A 150 -27.61 -1.32 22.57
N ARG A 151 -28.93 -1.12 22.66
CA ARG A 151 -29.95 -1.80 21.83
C ARG A 151 -29.74 -1.67 20.31
N TRP A 152 -29.07 -0.61 19.85
CA TRP A 152 -28.73 -0.33 18.44
C TRP A 152 -27.23 -0.51 18.17
N GLY A 153 -26.55 -1.30 19.01
CA GLY A 153 -25.10 -1.49 18.99
C GLY A 153 -24.62 -2.07 17.67
N THR A 154 -25.31 -3.07 17.12
CA THR A 154 -24.89 -3.80 15.91
C THR A 154 -24.79 -2.90 14.68
N ALA A 155 -25.82 -2.11 14.38
CA ALA A 155 -25.81 -1.18 13.25
C ALA A 155 -24.71 -0.12 13.39
N ARG A 156 -24.47 0.38 14.61
CA ARG A 156 -23.41 1.36 14.87
C ARG A 156 -22.01 0.74 14.77
N ILE A 157 -21.84 -0.50 15.22
CA ILE A 157 -20.58 -1.26 15.05
C ILE A 157 -20.29 -1.52 13.58
N ALA A 158 -21.32 -1.88 12.78
CA ALA A 158 -21.18 -2.02 11.33
C ALA A 158 -20.74 -0.70 10.68
N GLY A 159 -21.30 0.43 11.12
CA GLY A 159 -20.85 1.76 10.70
C GLY A 159 -19.38 2.05 11.05
N LEU A 160 -18.90 1.64 12.24
CA LEU A 160 -17.48 1.75 12.60
C LEU A 160 -16.59 0.88 11.71
N ILE A 161 -16.98 -0.37 11.45
CA ILE A 161 -16.24 -1.27 10.55
C ILE A 161 -16.16 -0.68 9.15
N LEU A 162 -17.27 -0.20 8.61
CA LEU A 162 -17.31 0.46 7.30
C LEU A 162 -16.41 1.69 7.29
N SER A 163 -16.41 2.51 8.35
CA SER A 163 -15.54 3.69 8.43
C SER A 163 -14.05 3.33 8.37
N VAL A 164 -13.64 2.24 9.03
CA VAL A 164 -12.24 1.76 9.00
C VAL A 164 -11.86 1.28 7.62
N ILE A 165 -12.76 0.54 6.95
CA ILE A 165 -12.54 0.07 5.57
C ILE A 165 -12.43 1.26 4.62
N LEU A 166 -13.29 2.27 4.75
CA LEU A 166 -13.24 3.47 3.90
C LEU A 166 -11.98 4.30 4.14
N ILE A 167 -11.53 4.43 5.38
CA ILE A 167 -10.29 5.17 5.70
C ILE A 167 -9.08 4.41 5.18
N GLY A 168 -8.99 3.09 5.44
CA GLY A 168 -7.92 2.24 4.92
C GLY A 168 -7.88 2.25 3.39
N GLY A 169 -9.03 2.06 2.75
CA GLY A 169 -9.18 2.14 1.30
C GLY A 169 -8.84 3.52 0.74
N GLY A 170 -9.26 4.60 1.40
CA GLY A 170 -8.91 5.97 1.03
C GLY A 170 -7.40 6.23 1.10
N LEU A 171 -6.71 5.72 2.11
CA LEU A 171 -5.25 5.76 2.17
C LEU A 171 -4.61 4.93 1.04
N GLY A 172 -5.20 3.77 0.70
CA GLY A 172 -4.77 2.94 -0.42
C GLY A 172 -4.95 3.63 -1.78
N TYR A 173 -5.99 4.45 -1.93
CA TYR A 173 -6.22 5.24 -3.15
C TYR A 173 -5.07 6.22 -3.44
N PHE A 174 -4.42 6.76 -2.41
CA PHE A 174 -3.25 7.64 -2.57
C PHE A 174 -1.99 6.89 -3.05
N MET A 175 -2.00 5.55 -3.03
CA MET A 175 -0.92 4.72 -3.57
C MET A 175 -1.02 4.49 -5.08
N LYS A 176 -2.02 5.09 -5.75
CA LYS A 176 -2.17 5.00 -7.20
C LYS A 176 -0.92 5.45 -7.94
N SER A 177 -0.70 4.89 -9.12
CA SER A 177 0.43 5.24 -9.97
C SER A 177 0.40 6.75 -10.32
N PRO A 178 1.55 7.43 -10.30
CA PRO A 178 1.63 8.83 -10.71
C PRO A 178 1.28 8.98 -12.19
N ALA A 179 0.79 10.16 -12.59
CA ALA A 179 0.35 10.43 -13.96
C ALA A 179 1.40 10.06 -15.03
N ARG A 180 2.69 10.31 -14.75
CA ARG A 180 3.80 9.93 -15.64
C ARG A 180 3.95 8.42 -15.82
N GLY A 181 3.68 7.63 -14.78
CA GLY A 181 3.67 6.16 -14.86
C GLY A 181 2.54 5.67 -15.76
N ILE A 182 1.36 6.26 -15.65
CA ILE A 182 0.22 5.95 -16.53
C ILE A 182 0.50 6.39 -17.98
N GLU A 183 1.09 7.56 -18.18
CA GLU A 183 1.49 8.04 -19.51
C GLU A 183 2.53 7.13 -20.17
N SER A 184 3.53 6.67 -19.40
CA SER A 184 4.51 5.67 -19.87
C SER A 184 3.85 4.36 -20.31
N THR A 185 2.83 3.92 -19.54
CA THR A 185 2.09 2.70 -19.82
C THR A 185 1.24 2.85 -21.08
N ARG A 186 0.59 4.00 -21.26
CA ARG A 186 -0.19 4.32 -22.46
C ARG A 186 0.70 4.41 -23.69
N TYR A 187 1.89 4.99 -23.56
CA TYR A 187 2.88 5.03 -24.65
C TYR A 187 3.26 3.62 -25.11
N ILE A 188 3.61 2.72 -24.19
CA ILE A 188 3.89 1.32 -24.50
C ILE A 188 2.68 0.60 -25.08
N HIS A 189 1.48 0.83 -24.52
CA HIS A 189 0.25 0.24 -25.03
C HIS A 189 0.02 0.61 -26.49
N ASN A 190 0.11 1.91 -26.83
CA ASN A 190 -0.07 2.39 -28.20
C ASN A 190 1.01 1.81 -29.13
N LEU A 191 2.27 1.76 -28.70
CA LEU A 191 3.36 1.15 -29.46
C LEU A 191 3.08 -0.32 -29.80
N LEU A 192 2.55 -1.09 -28.84
CA LEU A 192 2.16 -2.49 -29.04
C LEU A 192 0.99 -2.61 -30.01
N GLN A 193 -0.02 -1.75 -29.91
CA GLN A 193 -1.17 -1.72 -30.82
C GLN A 193 -0.76 -1.34 -32.26
N ASP A 194 0.08 -0.31 -32.41
CA ASP A 194 0.60 0.12 -33.72
C ASP A 194 1.47 -0.96 -34.37
N THR A 195 2.23 -1.70 -33.55
CA THR A 195 3.00 -2.85 -34.00
C THR A 195 2.08 -3.98 -34.47
N ALA A 196 1.01 -4.27 -33.72
CA ALA A 196 0.03 -5.29 -34.09
C ALA A 196 -0.77 -4.94 -35.36
N ALA A 197 -1.00 -3.65 -35.59
CA ALA A 197 -1.59 -3.14 -36.83
C ALA A 197 -0.61 -3.12 -38.02
N GLY A 198 0.68 -3.34 -37.80
CA GLY A 198 1.72 -3.27 -38.83
C GLY A 198 2.07 -1.84 -39.26
N THR A 199 1.64 -0.83 -38.51
CA THR A 199 1.88 0.59 -38.82
C THR A 199 3.32 1.00 -38.54
N ILE A 200 3.94 0.39 -37.52
CA ILE A 200 5.32 0.64 -37.11
C ILE A 200 6.07 -0.69 -37.18
N LEU A 201 7.17 -0.73 -37.93
CA LEU A 201 8.06 -1.90 -37.99
C LEU A 201 8.80 -2.03 -36.63
N PRO A 202 8.57 -3.11 -35.87
CA PRO A 202 9.08 -3.28 -34.50
C PRO A 202 10.56 -3.70 -34.46
N THR A 203 11.35 -3.37 -35.49
CA THR A 203 12.69 -3.93 -35.71
C THR A 203 13.67 -3.69 -34.56
N ALA A 204 13.34 -2.79 -33.62
CA ALA A 204 14.19 -2.49 -32.47
C ALA A 204 13.95 -3.39 -31.23
N ILE A 205 12.82 -4.11 -31.10
CA ILE A 205 12.50 -4.84 -29.85
C ILE A 205 12.30 -6.34 -30.12
N PRO A 206 13.24 -7.20 -29.71
CA PRO A 206 13.14 -8.63 -29.94
C PRO A 206 11.93 -9.23 -29.22
N GLY A 207 11.17 -10.08 -29.91
CA GLY A 207 10.07 -10.87 -29.35
C GLY A 207 8.70 -10.20 -29.27
N ILE A 208 8.58 -8.89 -29.54
CA ILE A 208 7.27 -8.19 -29.60
C ILE A 208 6.51 -8.56 -30.88
N ALA A 209 7.19 -8.54 -32.03
CA ALA A 209 6.58 -8.84 -33.32
C ALA A 209 5.90 -10.22 -33.34
N ASP A 210 6.59 -11.22 -32.78
CA ASP A 210 6.12 -12.60 -32.71
C ASP A 210 4.89 -12.78 -31.81
N ARG A 211 4.62 -11.82 -30.92
CA ARG A 211 3.55 -11.85 -29.92
C ARG A 211 2.51 -10.75 -30.10
N ALA A 212 2.49 -10.10 -31.25
CA ALA A 212 1.60 -8.96 -31.47
C ALA A 212 0.10 -9.29 -31.29
N ALA A 213 -0.30 -10.54 -31.52
CA ALA A 213 -1.67 -11.02 -31.34
C ALA A 213 -1.95 -11.65 -29.96
N VAL A 214 -0.95 -11.75 -29.07
CA VAL A 214 -1.08 -12.41 -27.77
C VAL A 214 -1.59 -11.40 -26.73
N PRO A 215 -2.67 -11.69 -25.99
CA PRO A 215 -3.13 -10.80 -24.92
C PRO A 215 -2.03 -10.57 -23.87
N TYR A 216 -1.91 -9.32 -23.43
CA TYR A 216 -0.90 -8.89 -22.47
C TYR A 216 -1.51 -8.07 -21.34
N ALA A 217 -0.79 -7.99 -20.23
CA ALA A 217 -1.04 -7.09 -19.13
C ALA A 217 0.18 -6.22 -18.85
N LEU A 218 -0.05 -4.97 -18.47
CA LEU A 218 0.99 -3.98 -18.20
C LEU A 218 1.09 -3.72 -16.69
N TYR A 219 2.32 -3.61 -16.20
CA TYR A 219 2.62 -3.31 -14.80
C TYR A 219 3.67 -2.19 -14.75
N PRO A 220 3.26 -0.93 -14.53
CA PRO A 220 4.22 0.16 -14.36
C PRO A 220 4.88 0.09 -12.99
N ILE A 221 6.20 0.14 -12.98
CA ILE A 221 7.03 0.22 -11.78
C ILE A 221 7.97 1.40 -11.96
N LYS A 222 8.30 2.10 -10.86
CA LYS A 222 9.33 3.16 -10.93
C LYS A 222 10.66 2.50 -11.30
N SER A 223 11.37 3.08 -12.28
CA SER A 223 12.64 2.50 -12.70
C SER A 223 13.72 2.68 -11.65
N ASP A 224 14.50 1.63 -11.41
CA ASP A 224 15.70 1.71 -10.57
C ASP A 224 16.88 2.32 -11.35
N SER A 225 16.82 2.30 -12.68
CA SER A 225 17.88 2.79 -13.57
C SER A 225 17.76 4.28 -13.91
N SER A 226 16.57 4.87 -13.72
CA SER A 226 16.27 6.25 -14.11
C SER A 226 15.41 6.95 -13.08
N THR A 227 15.82 8.17 -12.69
CA THR A 227 15.07 8.99 -11.74
C THR A 227 13.76 9.52 -12.29
N GLU A 228 13.68 9.67 -13.61
CA GLU A 228 12.52 10.20 -14.35
C GLU A 228 11.82 9.11 -15.19
N GLY A 229 12.26 7.85 -15.05
CA GLY A 229 11.78 6.73 -15.84
C GLY A 229 10.85 5.78 -15.09
N PHE A 230 10.02 5.09 -15.85
CA PHE A 230 9.21 3.97 -15.39
C PHE A 230 9.56 2.74 -16.20
N ASP A 231 9.72 1.62 -15.51
CA ASP A 231 9.85 0.30 -16.12
C ASP A 231 8.43 -0.27 -16.27
N VAL A 232 8.02 -0.47 -17.52
CA VAL A 232 6.73 -1.06 -17.87
C VAL A 232 6.98 -2.53 -18.16
N HIS A 233 6.55 -3.39 -17.24
CA HIS A 233 6.60 -4.82 -17.44
C HIS A 233 5.39 -5.24 -18.29
N ILE A 234 5.66 -5.84 -19.43
CA ILE A 234 4.66 -6.42 -20.34
C ILE A 234 4.67 -7.92 -20.08
N ARG A 235 3.57 -8.44 -19.53
CA ARG A 235 3.40 -9.88 -19.30
C ARG A 235 2.38 -10.42 -20.28
N TYR A 236 2.82 -11.28 -21.17
CA TYR A 236 1.96 -11.97 -22.13
C TYR A 236 1.31 -13.19 -21.48
N ARG A 237 0.17 -13.61 -22.02
CA ARG A 237 -0.57 -14.79 -21.54
C ARG A 237 0.20 -16.10 -21.68
N ASP A 238 1.16 -16.17 -22.61
CA ASP A 238 2.06 -17.32 -22.81
C ASP A 238 3.17 -17.42 -21.74
N GLY A 239 3.21 -16.47 -20.79
CA GLY A 239 4.21 -16.41 -19.73
C GLY A 239 5.44 -15.58 -20.07
N HIS A 240 5.61 -15.13 -21.31
CA HIS A 240 6.74 -14.31 -21.71
C HIS A 240 6.64 -12.90 -21.08
N GLN A 241 7.79 -12.36 -20.66
CA GLN A 241 7.88 -11.04 -20.03
C GLN A 241 8.90 -10.17 -20.75
N ILE A 242 8.51 -8.93 -21.02
CA ILE A 242 9.39 -7.91 -21.58
C ILE A 242 9.33 -6.70 -20.66
N VAL A 243 10.48 -6.18 -20.28
CA VAL A 243 10.58 -4.96 -19.46
C VAL A 243 11.09 -3.84 -20.33
N CYS A 244 10.31 -2.78 -20.43
CA CYS A 244 10.65 -1.60 -21.21
C CYS A 244 10.80 -0.38 -20.31
N THR A 245 11.94 0.31 -20.38
CA THR A 245 12.17 1.54 -19.63
C THR A 245 11.78 2.75 -20.48
N VAL A 246 10.80 3.52 -20.00
CA VAL A 246 10.34 4.74 -20.65
C VAL A 246 10.74 5.94 -19.81
N ILE A 247 11.41 6.91 -20.41
CA ILE A 247 11.85 8.15 -19.76
C ILE A 247 10.95 9.29 -20.20
N LEU A 248 10.40 10.04 -19.23
CA LEU A 248 9.52 11.17 -19.48
C LEU A 248 10.13 12.46 -18.94
N TYR A 249 10.61 13.32 -19.85
CA TYR A 249 11.06 14.66 -19.51
C TYR A 249 9.93 15.67 -19.67
N PRO A 250 9.77 16.64 -18.75
CA PRO A 250 8.78 17.72 -18.91
C PRO A 250 8.92 18.43 -20.25
N GLY A 251 7.83 18.53 -21.01
CA GLY A 251 7.77 19.22 -22.31
C GLY A 251 8.41 18.48 -23.48
N ARG A 252 8.75 17.19 -23.33
CA ARG A 252 9.24 16.33 -24.42
C ARG A 252 8.35 15.11 -24.57
N ALA A 253 8.32 14.56 -25.78
CA ALA A 253 7.65 13.28 -26.02
C ALA A 253 8.32 12.16 -25.20
N PRO A 254 7.56 11.16 -24.72
CA PRO A 254 8.13 9.98 -24.05
C PRO A 254 9.17 9.31 -24.93
N TYR A 255 10.29 8.90 -24.32
CA TYR A 255 11.38 8.23 -25.01
C TYR A 255 11.58 6.82 -24.46
N LEU A 256 11.61 5.83 -25.36
CA LEU A 256 11.92 4.45 -25.02
C LEU A 256 13.45 4.30 -24.88
N SER A 257 13.92 4.12 -23.64
CA SER A 257 15.36 3.95 -23.38
C SER A 257 15.87 2.58 -23.80
N GLY A 258 15.02 1.55 -23.67
CA GLY A 258 15.36 0.19 -24.02
C GLY A 258 14.28 -0.79 -23.59
N CYS A 259 14.29 -1.97 -24.19
CA CYS A 259 13.46 -3.10 -23.79
C CYS A 259 14.33 -4.35 -23.70
N GLN A 260 14.11 -5.15 -22.67
CA GLN A 260 14.81 -6.41 -22.47
C GLN A 260 13.78 -7.51 -22.24
N ALA A 261 13.94 -8.62 -22.98
CA ALA A 261 13.20 -9.83 -22.67
C ALA A 261 13.71 -10.38 -21.33
N GLN A 262 12.80 -10.73 -20.44
CA GLN A 262 13.11 -11.34 -19.18
C GLN A 262 12.83 -12.84 -19.30
N ASP A 263 13.87 -13.64 -19.15
CA ASP A 263 13.70 -15.10 -19.09
C ASP A 263 12.81 -15.45 -17.89
N PRO A 264 11.89 -16.42 -18.04
CA PRO A 264 10.90 -16.78 -17.03
C PRO A 264 11.52 -17.37 -15.76
#